data_AF-A0A225ULH2-F1
#
_entry.id   AF-A0A225ULH2-F1
#
_cell.length_a   1.000
_cell.length_b   1.000
_cell.length_c   1.000
_cell.angle_alpha   90.00
_cell.angle_beta   90.00
_cell.angle_gamma   90.00
#
_symmetry.space_group_name_H-M   'P 1'
#
loop_
_entity.id
_entity.type
_entity.pdbx_description
1 polymer ?
#
loop_
_entity_poly.entity_id
_entity_poly.type
_entity_poly.pdbx_seq_one_letter_code
_entity_poly.pdbx_strand_id
1 'polypeptide(L)'
;MSCLFDLLIPGVGLVGDVLAKALQLCNEMKEGQDACRRVYGKLSEILAFLRQLDEQGLLPPSEKIYKYTIVLRRYLRYLERYRGQNIVGRLPKHHEMVNELGLIHEDIDMLLKLFNLTSAVSMLNWKQQWQINRQNNFCSIAFCRK
;
A
#
# COMPACT_ATOMS: atom_id res chain seq x y z
N MET A 1 25.83 -6.99 11.58
CA MET A 1 24.44 -7.48 11.62
C MET A 1 23.70 -6.69 10.55
N SER A 2 23.22 -7.35 9.51
CA SER A 2 22.45 -6.66 8.47
C SER A 2 21.05 -6.42 9.00
N CYS A 3 20.62 -5.17 9.05
CA CYS A 3 19.29 -4.81 9.52
C CYS A 3 18.29 -5.04 8.39
N LEU A 4 17.02 -5.36 8.70
CA LEU A 4 15.95 -5.48 7.70
C LEU A 4 15.79 -4.22 6.81
N PHE A 5 16.24 -3.05 7.29
CA PHE A 5 16.33 -1.82 6.50
C PHE A 5 17.32 -1.91 5.33
N ASP A 6 18.41 -2.68 5.50
CA ASP A 6 19.45 -2.92 4.51
C ASP A 6 19.02 -3.97 3.47
N LEU A 7 17.80 -4.51 3.59
CA LEU A 7 17.24 -5.39 2.58
C LEU A 7 17.10 -4.61 1.27
N LEU A 8 17.81 -5.10 0.25
CA LEU A 8 17.86 -4.47 -1.05
C LEU A 8 16.68 -4.94 -1.90
N ILE A 9 15.87 -4.00 -2.38
CA ILE A 9 14.84 -4.24 -3.36
C ILE A 9 15.47 -4.09 -4.75
N PRO A 10 15.56 -5.18 -5.56
CA PRO A 10 16.25 -5.12 -6.85
C PRO A 10 15.74 -3.99 -7.74
N GLY A 11 16.64 -3.11 -8.19
CA GLY A 11 16.30 -1.99 -9.08
C GLY A 11 15.55 -0.82 -8.44
N VAL A 12 15.41 -0.77 -7.11
CA VAL A 12 14.75 0.34 -6.40
C VAL A 12 15.63 0.95 -5.32
N GLY A 13 16.21 0.12 -4.43
CA GLY A 13 17.01 0.59 -3.29
C GLY A 13 16.70 -0.17 -2.01
N LEU A 14 17.15 0.37 -0.88
CA LEU A 14 16.92 -0.22 0.44
C LEU A 14 15.46 -0.05 0.86
N VAL A 15 14.90 -1.03 1.58
CA VAL A 15 13.50 -0.99 2.04
C VAL A 15 13.18 0.29 2.83
N GLY A 16 14.12 0.75 3.66
CA GLY A 16 13.96 2.01 4.42
C GLY A 16 13.78 3.23 3.53
N ASP A 17 14.70 3.39 2.58
CA ASP A 17 14.70 4.51 1.63
C ASP A 17 13.43 4.49 0.77
N VAL A 18 13.01 3.29 0.37
CA VAL A 18 11.80 3.10 -0.44
C VAL A 18 10.54 3.51 0.32
N LEU A 19 10.43 3.20 1.61
CA LEU A 19 9.30 3.64 2.43
C LEU A 19 9.34 5.14 2.71
N ALA A 20 10.50 5.70 3.01
CA ALA A 20 10.64 7.15 3.17
C ALA A 20 10.20 7.88 1.90
N LYS A 21 10.64 7.40 0.73
CA LYS A 21 10.19 7.90 -0.57
C LYS A 21 8.69 7.70 -0.75
N ALA A 22 8.13 6.53 -0.44
CA ALA A 22 6.69 6.29 -0.56
C ALA A 22 5.86 7.25 0.32
N LEU A 23 6.31 7.57 1.53
CA LEU A 23 5.66 8.56 2.39
C LEU A 23 5.71 9.97 1.78
N GLN A 24 6.86 10.36 1.23
CA GLN A 24 6.99 11.63 0.50
C GLN A 24 5.99 11.69 -0.66
N LEU A 25 5.92 10.65 -1.49
CA LEU A 25 5.00 10.62 -2.63
C LEU A 25 3.53 10.60 -2.19
N CYS A 26 3.18 9.97 -1.07
CA CYS A 26 1.83 10.08 -0.48
C CYS A 26 1.46 11.55 -0.20
N ASN A 27 2.42 12.35 0.26
CA ASN A 27 2.19 13.77 0.55
C ASN A 27 2.01 14.60 -0.73
N GLU A 28 2.51 14.12 -1.87
CA GLU A 28 2.38 14.74 -3.19
C GLU A 28 1.09 14.32 -3.94
N MET A 29 0.30 13.38 -3.40
CA MET A 29 -0.97 12.94 -3.99
C MET A 29 -2.02 14.05 -3.88
N LYS A 30 -2.60 14.47 -5.02
CA LYS A 30 -3.73 15.41 -5.05
C LYS A 30 -5.09 14.73 -4.91
N GLU A 31 -5.15 13.44 -5.26
CA GLU A 31 -6.36 12.62 -5.18
C GLU A 31 -6.04 11.30 -4.45
N GLY A 32 -6.96 10.83 -3.61
CA GLY A 32 -6.78 9.55 -2.90
C GLY A 32 -5.65 9.52 -1.88
N GLN A 33 -5.16 10.68 -1.41
CA GLN A 33 -4.05 10.79 -0.46
C GLN A 33 -4.27 9.96 0.82
N ASP A 34 -5.45 10.04 1.44
CA ASP A 34 -5.74 9.27 2.65
C ASP A 34 -5.74 7.76 2.41
N ALA A 35 -6.22 7.32 1.24
CA ALA A 35 -6.16 5.91 0.87
C ALA A 35 -4.71 5.45 0.68
N CYS A 36 -3.87 6.28 0.06
CA CYS A 36 -2.44 6.04 -0.06
C CYS A 36 -1.77 5.95 1.32
N ARG A 37 -2.03 6.92 2.23
CA ARG A 37 -1.48 6.89 3.59
C ARG A 37 -1.89 5.64 4.38
N ARG A 38 -3.12 5.15 4.20
CA ARG A 38 -3.55 3.88 4.80
C ARG A 38 -2.75 2.68 4.30
N VAL A 39 -2.45 2.62 3.00
CA VAL A 39 -1.57 1.58 2.44
C VAL A 39 -0.17 1.67 3.04
N TYR A 40 0.41 2.87 3.09
CA TYR A 40 1.71 3.11 3.69
C TYR A 40 1.77 2.65 5.15
N GLY A 41 0.74 2.97 5.95
CA GLY A 41 0.64 2.55 7.35
C GLY A 41 0.73 1.03 7.50
N LYS A 42 -0.06 0.29 6.72
CA LYS A 42 -0.04 -1.19 6.74
C LYS A 42 1.33 -1.77 6.35
N LEU A 43 1.96 -1.23 5.30
CA LEU A 43 3.30 -1.69 4.87
C LEU A 43 4.37 -1.40 5.92
N SER A 44 4.22 -0.30 6.67
CA SER A 44 5.10 0.07 7.78
C SER A 44 4.90 -0.85 8.99
N GLU A 45 3.65 -1.19 9.32
CA GLU A 45 3.32 -2.16 10.37
C GLU A 45 3.91 -3.54 10.08
N ILE A 46 3.76 -4.03 8.84
CA ILE A 46 4.36 -5.31 8.42
C ILE A 46 5.87 -5.28 8.58
N LEU A 47 6.53 -4.17 8.21
CA LEU A 47 7.98 -4.04 8.37
C LEU A 47 8.41 -4.05 9.83
N ALA A 48 7.69 -3.32 10.70
CA ALA A 48 7.96 -3.29 12.13
C ALA A 48 7.84 -4.69 12.73
N PHE A 49 6.83 -5.46 12.32
CA PHE A 49 6.70 -6.86 12.73
C PHE A 49 7.85 -7.74 12.24
N LEU A 50 8.25 -7.60 10.97
CA LEU A 50 9.38 -8.36 10.42
C LEU A 50 10.69 -8.06 11.17
N ARG A 51 10.90 -6.82 11.63
CA ARG A 51 12.06 -6.49 12.48
C ARG A 51 12.00 -7.16 13.83
N GLN A 52 10.84 -7.12 14.47
CA GLN A 52 10.66 -7.76 15.77
C GLN A 52 10.96 -9.28 15.67
N LEU A 53 10.61 -9.92 14.55
CA LEU A 53 10.98 -11.31 14.29
C LEU A 53 12.48 -11.49 14.02
N ASP A 54 13.11 -10.58 13.29
CA ASP A 54 14.55 -10.57 13.02
C ASP A 54 15.37 -10.50 14.32
N GLU A 55 15.02 -9.57 15.20
CA GLU A 55 15.63 -9.38 16.53
C GLU A 55 15.51 -10.63 17.42
N GLN A 56 14.44 -11.42 17.22
CA GLN A 56 14.21 -12.69 17.93
C GLN A 56 14.83 -13.90 17.22
N GLY A 57 15.47 -13.72 16.05
CA GLY A 57 16.00 -14.81 15.23
C GLY A 57 14.92 -15.70 14.59
N LEU A 58 13.68 -15.21 14.52
CA LEU A 58 12.49 -15.91 14.01
C LEU A 58 12.07 -15.39 12.62
N LEU A 59 13.03 -14.88 11.85
CA LEU A 59 12.75 -14.24 10.57
C LEU A 59 12.06 -15.24 9.61
N PRO A 60 10.95 -14.86 8.95
CA PRO A 60 10.26 -15.74 8.03
C PRO A 60 11.14 -16.16 6.83
N PRO A 61 10.80 -17.25 6.12
CA PRO A 61 11.51 -17.65 4.91
C PRO A 61 11.64 -16.50 3.90
N SER A 62 12.78 -16.46 3.21
CA SER A 62 13.14 -15.39 2.25
C SER A 62 12.06 -15.17 1.18
N GLU A 63 11.31 -16.20 0.78
CA GLU A 63 10.18 -16.07 -0.15
C GLU A 63 9.07 -15.14 0.37
N LYS A 64 8.73 -15.21 1.66
CA LYS A 64 7.70 -14.34 2.27
C LYS A 64 8.17 -12.89 2.31
N ILE A 65 9.44 -12.69 2.65
CA ILE A 65 10.08 -11.37 2.63
C ILE A 65 10.13 -10.82 1.20
N TYR A 66 10.46 -11.67 0.23
CA TYR A 66 10.47 -11.30 -1.18
C TYR A 66 9.09 -10.83 -1.66
N LYS A 67 8.00 -11.52 -1.27
CA LYS A 67 6.63 -11.07 -1.54
C LYS A 67 6.36 -9.68 -0.99
N TYR A 68 6.82 -9.36 0.23
CA TYR A 68 6.74 -8.00 0.77
C TYR A 68 7.43 -6.97 -0.13
N THR A 69 8.65 -7.27 -0.60
CA THR A 69 9.39 -6.34 -1.49
C THR A 69 8.69 -6.10 -2.84
N ILE A 70 7.99 -7.11 -3.38
CA ILE A 70 7.20 -6.98 -4.62
C ILE A 70 6.06 -5.99 -4.40
N VAL A 71 5.30 -6.14 -3.32
CA VAL A 71 4.16 -5.27 -3.01
C VAL A 71 4.63 -3.83 -2.78
N LEU A 72 5.71 -3.65 -2.04
CA LEU A 72 6.29 -2.33 -1.80
C LEU A 72 6.76 -1.65 -3.10
N ARG A 73 7.41 -2.41 -4.01
CA ARG A 73 7.79 -1.91 -5.34
C ARG A 73 6.58 -1.50 -6.17
N ARG A 74 5.53 -2.34 -6.21
CA ARG A 74 4.29 -2.07 -6.95
C ARG A 74 3.62 -0.79 -6.43
N TYR A 75 3.59 -0.63 -5.12
CA TYR A 75 3.04 0.54 -4.47
C TYR A 75 3.84 1.82 -4.76
N LEU A 76 5.18 1.75 -4.73
CA LEU A 76 6.01 2.90 -5.11
C LEU A 76 5.74 3.33 -6.55
N ARG A 77 5.68 2.38 -7.50
CA ARG A 77 5.37 2.66 -8.91
C ARG A 77 3.99 3.30 -9.08
N TYR A 78 3.00 2.84 -8.31
CA TYR A 78 1.67 3.45 -8.28
C TYR A 78 1.73 4.92 -7.84
N LEU A 79 2.45 5.21 -6.75
CA LEU A 79 2.60 6.58 -6.24
C LEU A 79 3.33 7.47 -7.24
N GLU A 80 4.43 7.00 -7.83
CA GLU A 80 5.17 7.73 -8.87
C GLU A 80 4.30 8.03 -10.09
N ARG A 81 3.42 7.10 -10.45
CA ARG A 81 2.49 7.24 -11.57
C ARG A 81 1.48 8.34 -11.32
N TYR A 82 0.83 8.40 -10.14
CA TYR A 82 -0.34 9.26 -9.92
C TYR A 82 -0.10 10.52 -9.09
N ARG A 83 1.09 10.69 -8.49
CA ARG A 83 1.44 11.91 -7.74
C ARG A 83 1.20 13.18 -8.54
N GLY A 84 0.71 14.23 -7.87
CA GLY A 84 0.52 15.56 -8.47
C GLY A 84 -0.58 15.67 -9.54
N GLN A 85 -1.26 14.58 -9.90
CA GLN A 85 -2.30 14.59 -10.93
C GLN A 85 -3.69 14.88 -10.36
N ASN A 86 -4.49 15.64 -11.11
CA ASN A 86 -5.94 15.79 -10.91
C ASN A 86 -6.66 15.00 -12.01
N ILE A 87 -7.20 13.83 -11.68
CA ILE A 87 -7.69 12.81 -12.58
C ILE A 87 -9.20 12.59 -12.44
N VAL A 88 -9.87 13.11 -11.40
CA VAL A 88 -11.32 12.95 -11.17
C VAL A 88 -12.17 13.40 -12.37
N GLY A 89 -11.71 14.38 -13.16
CA GLY A 89 -12.37 14.80 -14.41
C GLY A 89 -12.20 13.84 -15.61
N ARG A 90 -11.40 12.78 -15.47
CA ARG A 90 -11.06 11.81 -16.52
C ARG A 90 -11.43 10.40 -16.05
N LEU A 91 -12.72 10.08 -16.13
CA LEU A 91 -13.31 8.86 -15.59
C LEU A 91 -12.51 7.56 -15.88
N PRO A 92 -12.00 7.31 -17.09
CA PRO A 92 -11.22 6.08 -17.35
C PRO A 92 -9.93 6.02 -16.54
N LYS A 93 -9.19 7.13 -16.45
CA LYS A 93 -7.94 7.20 -15.67
C LYS A 93 -8.20 7.15 -14.17
N HIS A 94 -9.28 7.77 -13.70
CA HIS A 94 -9.67 7.68 -12.30
C HIS A 94 -10.05 6.24 -11.92
N HIS A 95 -10.78 5.53 -12.79
CA HIS A 95 -11.11 4.13 -12.60
C HIS A 95 -9.85 3.25 -12.58
N GLU A 96 -8.88 3.50 -13.47
CA GLU A 96 -7.59 2.81 -13.48
C GLU A 96 -6.82 3.01 -12.15
N MET A 97 -6.73 4.25 -11.67
CA MET A 97 -6.08 4.58 -10.39
C MET A 97 -6.72 3.82 -9.22
N VAL A 98 -8.05 3.88 -9.10
CA VAL A 98 -8.77 3.21 -8.01
C VAL A 98 -8.61 1.69 -8.10
N ASN A 99 -8.61 1.11 -9.30
CA ASN A 99 -8.45 -0.32 -9.50
C ASN A 99 -7.03 -0.80 -9.15
N GLU A 100 -5.99 -0.08 -9.59
CA GLU A 100 -4.60 -0.42 -9.24
C GLU A 100 -4.36 -0.34 -7.73
N LEU A 101 -4.90 0.68 -7.05
CA LEU A 101 -4.80 0.77 -5.60
C LEU A 101 -5.57 -0.36 -4.89
N GLY A 102 -6.70 -0.77 -5.44
CA GLY A 102 -7.46 -1.93 -4.95
C GLY A 102 -6.65 -3.22 -4.99
N LEU A 103 -5.96 -3.48 -6.10
CA LEU A 103 -5.08 -4.67 -6.22
C LEU A 103 -3.92 -4.64 -5.23
N ILE A 104 -3.35 -3.46 -4.95
CA ILE A 104 -2.30 -3.30 -3.93
C ILE A 104 -2.85 -3.59 -2.53
N HIS A 105 -4.09 -3.19 -2.24
CA HIS A 105 -4.74 -3.55 -0.98
C HIS A 105 -4.93 -5.06 -0.82
N GLU A 106 -5.35 -5.75 -1.86
CA GLU A 106 -5.48 -7.22 -1.86
C GLU A 106 -4.13 -7.90 -1.63
N ASP A 107 -3.07 -7.41 -2.28
CA ASP A 107 -1.70 -7.88 -2.08
C ASP A 107 -1.26 -7.75 -0.61
N ILE A 108 -1.60 -6.63 0.04
CA ILE A 108 -1.29 -6.41 1.46
C ILE A 108 -2.07 -7.37 2.36
N ASP A 109 -3.33 -7.65 2.06
CA ASP A 109 -4.08 -8.63 2.85
C ASP A 109 -3.50 -10.03 2.74
N MET A 110 -3.02 -10.40 1.55
CA MET A 110 -2.30 -11.65 1.35
C MET A 110 -1.03 -11.69 2.20
N LEU A 111 -0.26 -10.59 2.27
CA LEU A 111 0.89 -10.50 3.16
C LEU A 111 0.50 -10.65 4.64
N LEU A 112 -0.53 -9.94 5.09
CA LEU A 112 -0.99 -10.01 6.48
C LEU A 112 -1.41 -11.44 6.86
N LYS A 113 -2.13 -12.15 5.98
CA LYS A 113 -2.45 -13.57 6.16
C LYS A 113 -1.20 -14.45 6.16
N LEU A 114 -0.29 -14.22 5.22
CA LEU A 114 0.95 -15.00 5.06
C LEU A 114 1.89 -14.90 6.28
N PHE A 115 1.89 -13.74 6.94
CA PHE A 115 2.64 -13.46 8.17
C PHE A 115 1.82 -13.75 9.44
N ASN A 116 0.60 -14.28 9.33
CA ASN A 116 -0.31 -14.52 10.46
C ASN A 116 -0.54 -13.28 11.34
N LEU A 117 -0.45 -12.08 10.76
CA LEU A 117 -0.57 -10.79 11.43
C LEU A 117 -2.03 -10.39 11.75
N THR A 118 -2.96 -11.35 11.69
CA THR A 118 -4.39 -11.07 11.69
C THR A 118 -4.94 -10.80 13.09
N SER A 119 -5.10 -9.52 13.43
CA SER A 119 -6.28 -9.09 14.16
C SER A 119 -7.46 -9.07 13.17
N ALA A 120 -8.40 -10.02 13.32
CA ALA A 120 -9.58 -10.14 12.45
C ALA A 120 -10.44 -8.85 12.41
N VAL A 121 -10.38 -8.03 13.46
CA VAL A 121 -11.15 -6.79 13.60
C VAL A 121 -10.64 -5.68 12.68
N SER A 122 -9.31 -5.56 12.54
CA SER A 122 -8.72 -4.53 11.66
C SER A 122 -9.02 -4.80 10.19
N MET A 123 -9.09 -6.08 9.77
CA MET A 123 -9.36 -6.49 8.38
C MET A 123 -10.78 -6.18 7.91
N LEU A 124 -11.78 -6.42 8.74
CA LEU A 124 -13.18 -6.19 8.38
C LEU A 124 -13.46 -4.69 8.21
N ASN A 125 -12.93 -3.84 9.10
CA ASN A 125 -13.15 -2.41 9.06
C ASN A 125 -12.58 -1.74 7.80
N TRP A 126 -11.35 -2.09 7.39
CA TRP A 126 -10.75 -1.41 6.23
C TRP A 126 -11.35 -1.90 4.90
N LYS A 127 -11.71 -3.19 4.78
CA LYS A 127 -12.34 -3.73 3.56
C LYS A 127 -13.70 -3.09 3.34
N GLN A 128 -14.49 -2.97 4.41
CA GLN A 128 -15.74 -2.24 4.38
C GLN A 128 -15.53 -0.75 4.03
N GLN A 129 -14.56 -0.08 4.67
CA GLN A 129 -14.24 1.32 4.33
C GLN A 129 -13.82 1.50 2.86
N TRP A 130 -13.05 0.56 2.30
CA TRP A 130 -12.67 0.61 0.88
C TRP A 130 -13.87 0.42 -0.04
N GLN A 131 -14.75 -0.53 0.27
CA GLN A 131 -15.99 -0.75 -0.50
C GLN A 131 -16.90 0.48 -0.44
N ILE A 132 -17.05 1.10 0.74
CA ILE A 132 -17.82 2.33 0.93
C ILE A 132 -17.20 3.49 0.14
N ASN A 133 -15.88 3.68 0.21
CA ASN A 133 -15.19 4.73 -0.55
C ASN A 133 -15.32 4.52 -2.07
N ARG A 134 -15.26 3.26 -2.54
CA ARG A 134 -15.50 2.91 -3.94
C ARG A 134 -16.93 3.26 -4.37
N GLN A 135 -17.92 2.96 -3.54
CA GLN A 135 -19.33 3.24 -3.81
C GLN A 135 -19.65 4.74 -3.78
N ASN A 136 -19.14 5.46 -2.78
CA ASN A 136 -19.34 6.90 -2.63
C ASN A 136 -18.66 7.71 -3.75
N ASN A 137 -17.45 7.31 -4.17
CA ASN A 137 -16.78 7.95 -5.32
C ASN A 137 -17.51 7.70 -6.65
N PHE A 138 -18.20 6.56 -6.79
CA PHE A 138 -19.09 6.30 -7.94
C PHE A 138 -20.34 7.20 -7.90
N CYS A 139 -20.92 7.42 -6.73
CA CYS A 139 -22.15 8.19 -6.56
C CYS A 139 -21.93 9.71 -6.71
N SER A 140 -20.83 10.26 -6.20
CA SER A 140 -20.51 11.69 -6.35
C SER A 140 -20.28 12.10 -7.82
N ILE A 141 -19.73 11.22 -8.65
CA ILE A 141 -19.56 11.48 -10.09
C ILE A 141 -20.90 11.40 -10.84
N ALA A 142 -21.79 10.49 -10.44
CA ALA A 142 -23.12 10.36 -11.05
C ALA A 142 -24.06 11.51 -10.69
N PHE A 143 -23.91 12.13 -9.50
CA PHE A 143 -24.78 13.20 -9.02
C PHE A 143 -24.37 14.61 -9.48
N CYS A 144 -23.14 14.81 -9.97
CA CYS A 144 -22.70 16.07 -10.58
C CYS A 144 -23.17 16.27 -12.05
N ARG A 145 -24.04 15.40 -12.57
CA ARG A 145 -24.82 15.65 -13.79
C ARG A 145 -26.29 15.90 -13.43
N LYS A 146 -26.57 17.07 -12.85
CA LYS A 146 -27.82 17.80 -13.01
C LYS A 146 -27.57 19.29 -12.81
#